data_AF-A0A534APE8-F1
#
_entry.id   AF-A0A534APE8-F1
#
_cell.length_a   1.000
_cell.length_b   1.000
_cell.length_c   1.000
_cell.angle_alpha   90.00
_cell.angle_beta   90.00
_cell.angle_gamma   90.00
#
_symmetry.space_group_name_H-M   'P 1'
#
loop_
_entity.id
_entity.type
_entity.pdbx_description
1 polymer ?
#
loop_
_entity_poly.entity_id
_entity_poly.type
_entity_poly.pdbx_seq_one_letter_code
_entity_poly.pdbx_strand_id
1 'polypeptide(L)'
;MSAVPRRIGLLAPLSGILVPLERVPDPVFAQRTVGDGVSIDPTSCDVLAPAAGLVTLLHRAAHALAITTDEGVEVLVHIGVDTVGLNGKGFTARVSQGDRVAAGQPLISFDADLIARSAPSLLTQVLVTNRERISALTVATGLVDAGRSVILDVELAAAPSVDGAPVTEATAVSADIRLPNRQGLHARPAAVVAAAAKAFRADIRLLRGADAANAKSVTSILLLATNPHDAIRVSATGPDAAAAVSALAELLACGSGESQASGESAVPAAGPVPAAVAAPAIPAAPTDPRKLAGVSASPGVALGKVAQVRRTAISVAEQGAGLERERAHLDAALTRARQQISAQQAANSGAASRILDAHLELLADPELIDLAVAGLAGGRSAGFAWREAYSRYAARLEALASALLRERAGDVRDVGGRVLGLLAGVTTAPLEFAPGSILIADELTPSETASLDAGRVLGLCTTGGGPTSHAAILARALGLPAVCGVDRAALELEDGTAVLLDGTGGTLLKNPDETEVAAARAVMGR
;
A
#
# COMPACT_ATOMS: atom_id res chain seq x y z
N MET A 1 -38.52 -28.70 2.88
CA MET A 1 -38.23 -28.77 4.32
C MET A 1 -37.13 -27.74 4.59
N SER A 2 -37.41 -26.72 5.40
CA SER A 2 -36.44 -25.64 5.66
C SER A 2 -35.22 -26.25 6.37
N ALA A 3 -34.04 -26.17 5.75
CA ALA A 3 -32.82 -26.68 6.36
C ALA A 3 -32.54 -25.88 7.64
N VAL A 4 -32.46 -26.57 8.79
CA VAL A 4 -32.09 -25.94 10.06
C VAL A 4 -30.66 -25.39 9.89
N PRO A 5 -30.41 -24.09 10.15
CA PRO A 5 -29.08 -23.51 10.01
C PRO A 5 -28.11 -24.22 10.95
N ARG A 6 -26.95 -24.63 10.41
CA ARG A 6 -25.92 -25.33 11.18
C ARG A 6 -25.15 -24.29 11.99
N ARG A 7 -25.16 -24.44 13.32
CA ARG A 7 -24.54 -23.52 14.27
C ARG A 7 -23.32 -24.11 14.96
N ILE A 8 -22.35 -23.27 15.28
CA ILE A 8 -21.16 -23.62 16.07
C ILE A 8 -21.00 -22.61 17.19
N GLY A 9 -20.90 -23.10 18.42
CA GLY A 9 -20.54 -22.27 19.57
C GLY A 9 -19.03 -22.26 19.80
N LEU A 10 -18.41 -21.09 19.82
CA LEU A 10 -17.02 -20.91 20.23
C LEU A 10 -16.95 -20.59 21.71
N LEU A 11 -16.16 -21.36 22.44
CA LEU A 11 -15.94 -21.22 23.88
C LEU A 11 -14.99 -20.05 24.18
N ALA A 12 -15.14 -19.46 25.36
CA ALA A 12 -14.21 -18.47 25.88
C ALA A 12 -12.82 -19.11 26.01
N PRO A 13 -11.78 -18.62 25.33
CA PRO A 13 -10.43 -19.13 25.51
C PRO A 13 -9.81 -18.67 26.84
N LEU A 14 -10.36 -17.63 27.48
CA LEU A 14 -9.92 -17.09 28.75
C LEU A 14 -11.13 -16.75 29.62
N SER A 15 -10.97 -16.81 30.93
CA SER A 15 -11.92 -16.21 31.88
C SER A 15 -11.72 -14.70 31.89
N GLY A 16 -12.80 -13.94 32.01
CA GLY A 16 -12.71 -12.49 32.00
C GLY A 16 -14.02 -11.79 31.70
N ILE A 17 -13.95 -10.50 31.38
CA ILE A 17 -15.10 -9.68 30.97
C ILE A 17 -15.06 -9.52 29.45
N LEU A 18 -16.18 -9.78 28.78
CA LEU A 18 -16.30 -9.51 27.34
C LEU A 18 -16.37 -8.00 27.09
N VAL A 19 -15.52 -7.55 26.19
CA VAL A 19 -15.39 -6.16 25.74
C VAL A 19 -15.71 -6.10 24.25
N PRO A 20 -16.66 -5.24 23.82
CA PRO A 20 -16.92 -5.02 22.39
C PRO A 20 -15.67 -4.58 21.66
N LEU A 21 -15.48 -5.06 20.42
CA LEU A 21 -14.26 -4.75 19.64
C LEU A 21 -14.04 -3.24 19.51
N GLU A 22 -15.11 -2.44 19.42
CA GLU A 22 -15.06 -0.98 19.30
C GLU A 22 -14.37 -0.28 20.48
N ARG A 23 -14.22 -0.97 21.63
CA ARG A 23 -13.54 -0.47 22.83
C ARG A 23 -12.09 -0.95 22.95
N VAL A 24 -11.61 -1.77 22.03
CA VAL A 24 -10.20 -2.19 21.99
C VAL A 24 -9.36 -0.99 21.55
N PRO A 25 -8.26 -0.64 22.25
CA PRO A 25 -7.42 0.52 21.93
C PRO A 25 -6.47 0.25 20.76
N ASP A 26 -7.00 -0.32 19.68
CA ASP A 26 -6.31 -0.65 18.45
C ASP A 26 -7.28 -0.56 17.26
N PRO A 27 -7.03 0.31 16.26
CA PRO A 27 -7.93 0.49 15.14
C PRO A 27 -8.14 -0.75 14.25
N VAL A 28 -7.13 -1.63 14.15
CA VAL A 28 -7.20 -2.85 13.33
C VAL A 28 -8.23 -3.81 13.91
N PHE A 29 -8.26 -3.97 15.22
CA PHE A 29 -9.27 -4.77 15.94
C PHE A 29 -10.60 -4.04 16.10
N ALA A 30 -10.59 -2.75 16.47
CA ALA A 30 -11.81 -1.98 16.72
C ALA A 30 -12.68 -1.76 15.49
N GLN A 31 -12.07 -1.66 14.31
CA GLN A 31 -12.78 -1.55 13.03
C GLN A 31 -13.11 -2.92 12.43
N ARG A 32 -12.80 -4.01 13.15
CA ARG A 32 -13.03 -5.39 12.70
C ARG A 32 -12.34 -5.66 11.36
N THR A 33 -11.11 -5.20 11.18
CA THR A 33 -10.39 -5.38 9.90
C THR A 33 -9.91 -6.82 9.71
N VAL A 34 -9.48 -7.47 10.81
CA VAL A 34 -8.93 -8.84 10.81
C VAL A 34 -10.02 -9.91 10.80
N GLY A 35 -11.15 -9.64 11.45
CA GLY A 35 -12.23 -10.60 11.63
C GLY A 35 -13.34 -10.00 12.49
N ASP A 36 -14.49 -10.66 12.56
CA ASP A 36 -15.57 -10.27 13.49
C ASP A 36 -15.51 -11.14 14.75
N GLY A 37 -15.95 -10.62 15.89
CA GLY A 37 -15.80 -11.34 17.16
C GLY A 37 -15.90 -10.45 18.38
N VAL A 38 -15.10 -10.78 19.39
CA VAL A 38 -15.15 -10.12 20.71
C VAL A 38 -13.79 -10.07 21.35
N SER A 39 -13.58 -9.12 22.26
CA SER A 39 -12.39 -9.09 23.10
C SER A 39 -12.71 -9.51 24.53
N ILE A 40 -11.73 -10.04 25.25
CA ILE A 40 -11.81 -10.43 26.65
C ILE A 40 -10.78 -9.62 27.41
N ASP A 41 -11.20 -8.97 28.50
CA ASP A 41 -10.31 -8.47 29.55
C ASP A 41 -10.03 -9.62 30.53
N PRO A 42 -8.84 -10.25 30.46
CA PRO A 42 -8.64 -11.59 31.00
C PRO A 42 -8.33 -11.57 32.50
N THR A 43 -8.90 -12.52 33.22
CA THR A 43 -8.61 -12.85 34.62
C THR A 43 -7.90 -14.20 34.78
N SER A 44 -7.64 -14.89 33.67
CA SER A 44 -6.86 -16.14 33.60
C SER A 44 -5.68 -15.99 32.65
N CYS A 45 -4.66 -16.82 32.82
CA CYS A 45 -3.38 -16.71 32.11
C CYS A 45 -3.10 -17.83 31.10
N ASP A 46 -4.07 -18.73 30.88
CA ASP A 46 -3.95 -19.89 29.98
C ASP A 46 -5.03 -19.81 28.90
N VAL A 47 -4.62 -19.52 27.67
CA VAL A 47 -5.49 -19.54 26.48
C VAL A 47 -5.85 -20.98 26.17
N LEU A 48 -7.15 -21.28 26.22
CA LEU A 48 -7.72 -22.56 25.83
C LEU A 48 -8.24 -22.51 24.39
N ALA A 49 -8.36 -23.66 23.75
CA ALA A 49 -8.96 -23.78 22.42
C ALA A 49 -10.44 -23.40 22.45
N PRO A 50 -10.88 -22.35 21.72
CA PRO A 50 -12.29 -21.97 21.64
C PRO A 50 -13.15 -23.02 20.94
N ALA A 51 -12.56 -23.87 20.10
CA ALA A 51 -13.23 -24.99 19.45
C ALA A 51 -12.22 -26.09 19.11
N ALA A 52 -12.72 -27.30 18.81
CA ALA A 52 -11.90 -28.36 18.26
C ALA A 52 -11.52 -28.03 16.81
N GLY A 53 -10.30 -28.35 16.39
CA GLY A 53 -9.84 -28.06 15.04
C GLY A 53 -8.35 -28.25 14.84
N LEU A 54 -7.86 -27.76 13.70
CA LEU A 54 -6.44 -27.76 13.34
C LEU A 54 -5.83 -26.40 13.68
N VAL A 55 -4.69 -26.40 14.37
CA VAL A 55 -3.88 -25.18 14.58
C VAL A 55 -3.23 -24.81 13.25
N THR A 56 -3.82 -23.86 12.52
CA THR A 56 -3.37 -23.47 11.18
C THR A 56 -2.31 -22.39 11.21
N LEU A 57 -2.25 -21.61 12.28
CA LEU A 57 -1.23 -20.59 12.52
C LEU A 57 -0.83 -20.60 13.99
N LEU A 58 0.47 -20.58 14.27
CA LEU A 58 1.02 -20.23 15.57
C LEU A 58 2.12 -19.20 15.35
N HIS A 59 1.93 -17.98 15.86
CA HIS A 59 2.93 -16.94 15.69
C HIS A 59 4.22 -17.30 16.45
N ARG A 60 5.40 -16.99 15.89
CA ARG A 60 6.71 -17.36 16.49
C ARG A 60 6.89 -16.84 17.92
N ALA A 61 6.34 -15.67 18.22
CA ALA A 61 6.35 -15.07 19.55
C ALA A 61 5.24 -15.60 20.49
N ALA A 62 4.44 -16.58 20.04
CA ALA A 62 3.37 -17.20 20.81
C ALA A 62 2.35 -16.23 21.44
N HIS A 63 2.12 -15.05 20.86
CA HIS A 63 1.07 -14.12 21.29
C HIS A 63 -0.24 -14.29 20.49
N ALA A 64 -0.21 -15.04 19.38
CA ALA A 64 -1.37 -15.27 18.53
C ALA A 64 -1.35 -16.67 17.91
N LEU A 65 -2.55 -17.23 17.71
CA LEU A 65 -2.77 -18.53 17.10
C LEU A 65 -4.13 -18.57 16.40
N ALA A 66 -4.22 -19.28 15.28
CA ALA A 66 -5.47 -19.55 14.58
C ALA A 66 -5.82 -21.05 14.59
N ILE A 67 -7.11 -21.35 14.77
CA ILE A 67 -7.69 -22.69 14.66
C ILE A 67 -8.71 -22.72 13.54
N THR A 68 -8.58 -23.67 12.63
CA THR A 68 -9.63 -23.97 11.66
C THR A 68 -10.43 -25.17 12.15
N THR A 69 -11.72 -24.95 12.40
CA THR A 69 -12.68 -25.99 12.82
C THR A 69 -12.96 -27.00 11.70
N ASP A 70 -13.52 -28.16 12.02
CA ASP A 70 -13.89 -29.17 11.01
C ASP A 70 -14.99 -28.67 10.05
N GLU A 71 -15.80 -27.69 10.46
CA GLU A 71 -16.76 -26.96 9.63
C GLU A 71 -16.14 -25.86 8.75
N GLY A 72 -14.84 -25.60 8.92
CA GLY A 72 -14.07 -24.64 8.15
C GLY A 72 -14.11 -23.21 8.67
N VAL A 73 -14.63 -22.95 9.87
CA VAL A 73 -14.53 -21.62 10.51
C VAL A 73 -13.12 -21.41 11.03
N GLU A 74 -12.49 -20.30 10.67
CA GLU A 74 -11.16 -19.90 11.12
C GLU A 74 -11.27 -18.95 12.31
N VAL A 75 -10.71 -19.36 13.45
CA VAL A 75 -10.78 -18.65 14.72
C VAL A 75 -9.38 -18.19 15.12
N LEU A 76 -9.14 -16.89 15.09
CA LEU A 76 -7.91 -16.26 15.56
C LEU A 76 -8.06 -15.84 17.04
N VAL A 77 -7.11 -16.25 17.87
CA VAL A 77 -6.92 -15.72 19.23
C VAL A 77 -5.65 -14.89 19.27
N HIS A 78 -5.76 -13.62 19.68
CA HIS A 78 -4.63 -12.68 19.79
C HIS A 78 -4.56 -12.11 21.21
N ILE A 79 -3.43 -12.30 21.90
CA ILE A 79 -3.26 -11.96 23.32
C ILE A 79 -2.64 -10.58 23.46
N GLY A 80 -3.38 -9.64 24.04
CA GLY A 80 -2.97 -8.25 24.22
C GLY A 80 -2.92 -7.45 22.91
N VAL A 81 -2.80 -6.13 23.01
CA VAL A 81 -2.61 -5.22 21.88
C VAL A 81 -1.11 -4.92 21.73
N ASP A 82 -0.59 -4.87 20.50
CA ASP A 82 0.83 -4.59 20.18
C ASP A 82 1.86 -5.51 20.86
N THR A 83 1.49 -6.75 21.20
CA THR A 83 2.37 -7.71 21.90
C THR A 83 3.43 -8.35 21.01
N VAL A 84 3.42 -8.07 19.70
CA VAL A 84 4.49 -8.48 18.75
C VAL A 84 5.86 -8.00 19.23
N GLY A 85 5.94 -6.77 19.77
CA GLY A 85 7.18 -6.16 20.25
C GLY A 85 7.81 -6.86 21.46
N LEU A 86 7.07 -7.72 22.16
CA LEU A 86 7.58 -8.50 23.29
C LEU A 86 8.48 -9.66 22.85
N ASN A 87 8.51 -10.00 21.57
CA ASN A 87 9.40 -11.01 20.99
C ASN A 87 9.36 -12.37 21.74
N GLY A 88 8.18 -12.76 22.21
CA GLY A 88 7.94 -14.01 22.93
C GLY A 88 8.18 -13.95 24.44
N LYS A 89 8.63 -12.82 24.97
CA LYS A 89 8.73 -12.63 26.43
C LYS A 89 7.34 -12.62 27.06
N GLY A 90 7.15 -13.48 28.05
CA GLY A 90 5.88 -13.62 28.75
C GLY A 90 4.87 -14.52 28.03
N PHE A 91 5.26 -15.29 27.01
CA PHE A 91 4.39 -16.28 26.36
C PHE A 91 5.05 -17.67 26.34
N THR A 92 4.25 -18.72 26.45
CA THR A 92 4.68 -20.12 26.38
C THR A 92 3.67 -20.92 25.59
N ALA A 93 4.02 -21.29 24.35
CA ALA A 93 3.19 -22.17 23.53
C ALA A 93 3.20 -23.60 24.09
N ARG A 94 2.03 -24.24 24.11
CA ARG A 94 1.81 -25.63 24.53
C ARG A 94 1.44 -26.55 23.36
N VAL A 95 1.30 -25.98 22.18
CA VAL A 95 0.96 -26.66 20.91
C VAL A 95 1.90 -26.17 19.81
N SER A 96 1.94 -26.92 18.71
CA SER A 96 2.66 -26.58 17.48
C SER A 96 1.68 -26.34 16.34
N GLN A 97 2.13 -25.59 15.31
CA GLN A 97 1.37 -25.46 14.07
C GLN A 97 1.20 -26.84 13.41
N GLY A 98 -0.01 -27.15 12.96
CA GLY A 98 -0.39 -28.45 12.41
C GLY A 98 -0.97 -29.43 13.43
N ASP A 99 -0.96 -29.10 14.73
CA ASP A 99 -1.58 -29.94 15.75
C ASP A 99 -3.11 -29.89 15.63
N ARG A 100 -3.76 -31.05 15.82
CA ARG A 100 -5.21 -31.11 16.09
C ARG A 100 -5.44 -30.94 17.58
N VAL A 101 -6.36 -30.05 17.95
CA VAL A 101 -6.70 -29.72 19.34
C VAL A 101 -8.18 -29.98 19.62
N ALA A 102 -8.48 -30.37 20.86
CA ALA A 102 -9.85 -30.45 21.35
C ALA A 102 -10.30 -29.09 21.91
N ALA A 103 -11.62 -28.82 21.88
CA ALA A 103 -12.18 -27.63 22.54
C ALA A 103 -11.82 -27.63 24.04
N GLY A 104 -11.36 -26.49 24.56
CA GLY A 104 -10.90 -26.34 25.94
C GLY A 104 -9.45 -26.81 26.20
N GLN A 105 -8.74 -27.34 25.20
CA GLN A 105 -7.34 -27.73 25.35
C GLN A 105 -6.43 -26.50 25.56
N PRO A 106 -5.48 -26.50 26.50
CA PRO A 106 -4.51 -25.42 26.66
C PRO A 106 -3.62 -25.23 25.43
N LEU A 107 -3.50 -23.98 24.98
CA LEU A 107 -2.75 -23.60 23.78
C LEU A 107 -1.53 -22.75 24.10
N ILE A 108 -1.72 -21.68 24.88
CA ILE A 108 -0.69 -20.69 25.19
C ILE A 108 -0.86 -20.25 26.63
N SER A 109 0.20 -20.28 27.42
CA SER A 109 0.26 -19.61 28.72
C SER A 109 0.95 -18.27 28.59
N PHE A 110 0.53 -17.27 29.36
CA PHE A 110 1.16 -15.97 29.36
C PHE A 110 1.31 -15.35 30.75
N ASP A 111 2.26 -14.43 30.89
CA ASP A 111 2.48 -13.63 32.10
C ASP A 111 1.70 -12.31 31.97
N ALA A 112 0.50 -12.28 32.58
CA ALA A 112 -0.40 -11.13 32.54
C ALA A 112 0.24 -9.85 33.08
N ASP A 113 1.01 -9.97 34.15
CA ASP A 113 1.69 -8.87 34.83
C ASP A 113 2.77 -8.26 33.93
N LEU A 114 3.56 -9.10 33.27
CA LEU A 114 4.58 -8.64 32.32
C LEU A 114 3.94 -7.91 31.13
N ILE A 115 2.90 -8.50 30.55
CA ILE A 115 2.24 -7.93 29.36
C ILE A 115 1.55 -6.62 29.72
N ALA A 116 0.81 -6.55 30.83
CA ALA A 116 0.12 -5.33 31.26
C ALA A 116 1.06 -4.14 31.52
N ARG A 117 2.33 -4.40 31.90
CA ARG A 117 3.36 -3.36 32.06
C ARG A 117 4.07 -2.98 30.77
N SER A 118 4.02 -3.84 29.75
CA SER A 118 4.90 -3.75 28.58
C SER A 118 4.14 -3.56 27.26
N ALA A 119 2.81 -3.65 27.28
CA ALA A 119 1.93 -3.50 26.14
C ALA A 119 0.81 -2.50 26.44
N PRO A 120 0.25 -1.80 25.43
CA PRO A 120 -0.86 -0.85 25.61
C PRO A 120 -2.10 -1.44 26.28
N SER A 121 -2.35 -2.74 26.10
CA SER A 121 -3.51 -3.43 26.66
C SER A 121 -3.31 -4.94 26.73
N LEU A 122 -3.91 -5.58 27.75
CA LEU A 122 -4.00 -7.04 27.88
C LEU A 122 -5.26 -7.62 27.24
N LEU A 123 -6.14 -6.76 26.72
CA LEU A 123 -7.34 -7.20 26.01
C LEU A 123 -6.96 -8.23 24.95
N THR A 124 -7.60 -9.40 25.01
CA THR A 124 -7.33 -10.54 24.14
C THR A 124 -8.49 -10.69 23.15
N GLN A 125 -8.20 -10.75 21.86
CA GLN A 125 -9.22 -10.80 20.81
C GLN A 125 -9.50 -12.24 20.40
N VAL A 126 -10.77 -12.56 20.19
CA VAL A 126 -11.25 -13.84 19.64
C VAL A 126 -12.09 -13.52 18.42
N LEU A 127 -11.57 -13.85 17.24
CA LEU A 127 -12.09 -13.38 15.97
C LEU A 127 -12.34 -14.54 15.01
N VAL A 128 -13.44 -14.46 14.26
CA VAL A 128 -13.67 -15.26 13.06
C VAL A 128 -13.13 -14.49 11.84
N THR A 129 -12.15 -15.05 11.14
CA THR A 129 -11.42 -14.36 10.07
C THR A 129 -12.02 -14.57 8.67
N ASN A 130 -12.83 -15.61 8.49
CA ASN A 130 -13.40 -16.00 7.19
C ASN A 130 -14.93 -15.80 7.13
N ARG A 131 -15.33 -14.53 7.04
CA ARG A 131 -16.73 -14.07 7.15
C ARG A 131 -17.65 -14.62 6.06
N GLU A 132 -17.11 -14.97 4.90
CA GLU A 132 -17.85 -15.55 3.79
C GLU A 132 -18.45 -16.92 4.11
N ARG A 133 -17.97 -17.59 5.17
CA ARG A 133 -18.50 -18.89 5.61
C ARG A 133 -19.62 -18.79 6.65
N ILE A 134 -19.89 -17.60 7.16
CA ILE A 134 -20.86 -17.40 8.25
C ILE A 134 -21.99 -16.49 7.76
N SER A 135 -23.24 -16.85 8.05
CA SER A 135 -24.41 -16.00 7.74
C SER A 135 -24.74 -15.03 8.86
N ALA A 136 -24.41 -15.39 10.10
CA ALA A 136 -24.60 -14.55 11.27
C ALA A 136 -23.58 -14.90 12.36
N LEU A 137 -23.22 -13.91 13.17
CA LEU A 137 -22.37 -14.05 14.34
C LEU A 137 -23.05 -13.35 15.51
N THR A 138 -23.37 -14.09 16.57
CA THR A 138 -23.94 -13.52 17.79
C THR A 138 -22.88 -13.51 18.88
N VAL A 139 -22.65 -12.34 19.47
CA VAL A 139 -21.62 -12.12 20.50
C VAL A 139 -22.28 -12.11 21.88
N ALA A 140 -21.75 -12.89 22.82
CA ALA A 140 -22.17 -12.86 24.21
C ALA A 140 -21.70 -11.55 24.90
N THR A 141 -22.24 -11.25 26.09
CA THR A 141 -21.80 -10.10 26.88
C THR A 141 -21.65 -10.50 28.35
N GLY A 142 -20.83 -9.74 29.09
CA GLY A 142 -20.62 -9.96 30.52
C GLY A 142 -19.43 -10.87 30.86
N LEU A 143 -19.47 -11.45 32.06
CA LEU A 143 -18.41 -12.32 32.59
C LEU A 143 -18.47 -13.71 31.96
N VAL A 144 -17.30 -14.27 31.66
CA VAL A 144 -17.15 -15.58 31.02
C VAL A 144 -16.10 -16.45 31.72
N ASP A 145 -16.31 -17.76 31.66
CA ASP A 145 -15.41 -18.79 32.18
C ASP A 145 -14.70 -19.52 31.03
N ALA A 146 -13.36 -19.59 31.10
CA ALA A 146 -12.54 -20.28 30.12
C ALA A 146 -13.01 -21.73 29.90
N GLY A 147 -13.14 -22.12 28.62
CA GLY A 147 -13.50 -23.47 28.20
C GLY A 147 -14.94 -23.89 28.55
N ARG A 148 -15.79 -22.99 29.05
CA ARG A 148 -17.18 -23.28 29.44
C ARG A 148 -18.19 -22.36 28.79
N SER A 149 -18.00 -21.05 28.90
CA SER A 149 -18.93 -20.07 28.34
C SER A 149 -18.82 -20.02 26.82
N VAL A 150 -19.93 -20.08 26.11
CA VAL A 150 -19.96 -19.79 24.66
C VAL A 150 -19.95 -18.28 24.47
N ILE A 151 -18.96 -17.76 23.75
CA ILE A 151 -18.76 -16.31 23.53
C ILE A 151 -19.19 -15.85 22.14
N LEU A 152 -19.18 -16.77 21.17
CA LEU A 152 -19.64 -16.53 19.81
C LEU A 152 -20.54 -17.70 19.39
N ASP A 153 -21.78 -17.41 18.99
CA ASP A 153 -22.64 -18.35 18.27
C ASP A 153 -22.56 -18.01 16.78
N VAL A 154 -21.96 -18.92 16.01
CA VAL A 154 -21.68 -18.78 14.58
C VAL A 154 -22.71 -19.55 13.80
N GLU A 155 -23.56 -18.86 13.04
CA GLU A 155 -24.40 -19.50 12.03
C GLU A 155 -23.61 -19.67 10.75
N LEU A 156 -23.46 -20.91 10.29
CA LEU A 156 -22.82 -21.19 9.02
C LEU A 156 -23.74 -20.77 7.87
N ALA A 157 -23.16 -20.10 6.88
CA ALA A 157 -23.87 -19.87 5.63
C ALA A 157 -24.32 -21.23 5.06
N ALA A 158 -25.56 -21.28 4.55
CA ALA A 158 -26.05 -22.47 3.87
C ALA A 158 -25.02 -22.85 2.80
N ALA A 159 -24.60 -24.12 2.79
CA ALA A 159 -23.77 -24.62 1.71
C ALA A 159 -24.45 -24.22 0.40
N PRO A 160 -23.73 -23.59 -0.56
CA PRO A 160 -24.34 -23.14 -1.79
C PRO A 160 -25.14 -24.31 -2.38
N SER A 161 -26.45 -24.10 -2.57
CA SER A 161 -27.33 -25.07 -3.19
C SER A 161 -26.78 -25.35 -4.58
N VAL A 162 -26.27 -26.56 -4.76
CA VAL A 162 -25.72 -27.08 -6.01
C VAL A 162 -26.88 -27.43 -6.96
N ASP A 163 -27.61 -26.42 -7.43
CA ASP A 163 -28.35 -26.50 -8.68
C ASP A 163 -27.49 -25.84 -9.77
N GLY A 164 -26.54 -26.64 -10.20
CA GLY A 164 -25.44 -26.28 -11.07
C GLY A 164 -24.35 -27.30 -10.75
N ALA A 165 -24.21 -28.31 -11.61
CA ALA A 165 -23.23 -29.38 -11.47
C ALA A 165 -21.87 -28.86 -10.96
N PRO A 166 -21.15 -29.61 -10.11
CA PRO A 166 -19.90 -29.15 -9.51
C PRO A 166 -18.90 -28.84 -10.62
N VAL A 167 -18.62 -27.54 -10.83
CA VAL A 167 -17.37 -27.14 -11.45
C VAL A 167 -16.37 -27.13 -10.30
N THR A 168 -15.71 -28.25 -10.10
CA THR A 168 -14.49 -28.35 -9.31
C THR A 168 -13.51 -27.34 -9.90
N GLU A 169 -13.39 -26.13 -9.34
CA GLU A 169 -12.32 -25.24 -9.77
C GLU A 169 -11.00 -25.88 -9.35
N ALA A 170 -10.22 -26.30 -10.34
CA ALA A 170 -8.95 -26.96 -10.11
C ALA A 170 -8.06 -26.01 -9.30
N THR A 171 -7.58 -26.49 -8.14
CA THR A 171 -6.58 -25.79 -7.33
C THR A 171 -5.28 -26.55 -7.44
N ALA A 172 -4.18 -25.86 -7.76
CA ALA A 172 -2.86 -26.43 -7.87
C ALA A 172 -1.87 -25.64 -7.00
N VAL A 173 -0.86 -26.32 -6.45
CA VAL A 173 0.20 -25.69 -5.67
C VAL A 173 1.53 -26.35 -6.04
N SER A 174 2.58 -25.55 -6.24
CA SER A 174 3.93 -26.05 -6.52
C SER A 174 4.63 -26.57 -5.26
N ALA A 175 5.70 -27.34 -5.45
CA ALA A 175 6.71 -27.53 -4.43
C ALA A 175 7.46 -26.20 -4.13
N ASP A 176 8.27 -26.20 -3.08
CA ASP A 176 9.14 -25.08 -2.74
C ASP A 176 10.19 -24.84 -3.85
N ILE A 177 10.18 -23.64 -4.42
CA ILE A 177 11.13 -23.18 -5.44
C ILE A 177 12.12 -22.24 -4.76
N ARG A 178 13.39 -22.61 -4.76
CA ARG A 178 14.46 -21.72 -4.30
C ARG A 178 14.79 -20.73 -5.40
N LEU A 179 14.63 -19.44 -5.11
CA LEU A 179 14.97 -18.41 -6.09
C LEU A 179 16.47 -18.41 -6.41
N PRO A 180 16.86 -18.59 -7.68
CA PRO A 180 18.27 -18.47 -8.10
C PRO A 180 18.68 -17.01 -8.32
N ASN A 181 17.74 -16.06 -8.24
CA ASN A 181 17.95 -14.65 -8.49
C ASN A 181 18.86 -13.99 -7.45
N ARG A 182 19.84 -13.21 -7.92
CA ARG A 182 20.89 -12.61 -7.05
C ARG A 182 20.38 -11.53 -6.10
N GLN A 183 19.21 -10.95 -6.37
CA GLN A 183 18.56 -9.95 -5.54
C GLN A 183 17.10 -10.33 -5.23
N GLY A 184 16.75 -11.61 -5.32
CA GLY A 184 15.35 -12.06 -5.25
C GLY A 184 14.52 -11.55 -6.44
N LEU A 185 13.19 -11.55 -6.31
CA LEU A 185 12.26 -11.04 -7.32
C LEU A 185 12.21 -9.50 -7.31
N HIS A 186 13.30 -8.87 -7.73
CA HIS A 186 13.35 -7.43 -7.96
C HIS A 186 12.59 -7.04 -9.26
N ALA A 187 12.52 -5.74 -9.57
CA ALA A 187 11.62 -5.19 -10.60
C ALA A 187 11.60 -5.95 -11.95
N ARG A 188 12.74 -6.45 -12.43
CA ARG A 188 12.84 -7.14 -13.72
C ARG A 188 12.33 -8.60 -13.66
N PRO A 189 12.85 -9.49 -12.79
CA PRO A 189 12.26 -10.81 -12.58
C PRO A 189 10.76 -10.77 -12.21
N ALA A 190 10.35 -9.84 -11.34
CA ALA A 190 8.96 -9.67 -10.94
C ALA A 190 8.05 -9.31 -12.14
N ALA A 191 8.52 -8.44 -13.05
CA ALA A 191 7.78 -8.09 -14.27
C ALA A 191 7.60 -9.30 -15.20
N VAL A 192 8.63 -10.13 -15.36
CA VAL A 192 8.57 -11.34 -16.18
C VAL A 192 7.59 -12.35 -15.60
N VAL A 193 7.62 -12.57 -14.28
CA VAL A 193 6.67 -13.44 -13.56
C VAL A 193 5.25 -12.93 -13.71
N ALA A 194 5.00 -11.63 -13.50
CA ALA A 194 3.68 -11.05 -13.62
C ALA A 194 3.12 -11.10 -15.05
N ALA A 195 3.96 -10.85 -16.05
CA ALA A 195 3.57 -10.96 -17.45
C ALA A 195 3.16 -12.39 -17.81
N ALA A 196 3.92 -13.40 -17.35
CA ALA A 196 3.58 -14.80 -17.52
C ALA A 196 2.27 -15.15 -16.78
N ALA A 197 2.09 -14.70 -15.53
CA ALA A 197 0.89 -14.97 -14.75
C ALA A 197 -0.39 -14.37 -15.38
N LYS A 198 -0.29 -13.21 -16.04
CA LYS A 198 -1.42 -12.55 -16.74
C LYS A 198 -1.95 -13.34 -17.95
N ALA A 199 -1.17 -14.27 -18.50
CA ALA A 199 -1.62 -15.12 -19.60
C ALA A 199 -2.68 -16.15 -19.15
N PHE A 200 -2.83 -16.36 -17.83
CA PHE A 200 -3.72 -17.35 -17.25
C PHE A 200 -4.96 -16.71 -16.63
N ARG A 201 -6.07 -17.45 -16.63
CA ARG A 201 -7.35 -17.04 -16.04
C ARG A 201 -7.41 -17.27 -14.53
N ALA A 202 -6.71 -18.28 -14.01
CA ALA A 202 -6.66 -18.60 -12.59
C ALA A 202 -6.25 -17.42 -11.70
N ASP A 203 -6.77 -17.33 -10.47
CA ASP A 203 -6.15 -16.52 -9.41
C ASP A 203 -4.82 -17.20 -9.06
N ILE A 204 -3.72 -16.44 -9.05
CA ILE A 204 -2.39 -16.98 -8.82
C ILE A 204 -1.72 -16.20 -7.72
N ARG A 205 -1.19 -16.91 -6.72
CA ARG A 205 -0.49 -16.36 -5.57
C ARG A 205 0.94 -16.91 -5.47
N LEU A 206 1.89 -16.04 -5.18
CA LEU A 206 3.22 -16.41 -4.70
C LEU A 206 3.20 -16.44 -3.18
N LEU A 207 3.68 -17.53 -2.59
CA LEU A 207 3.69 -17.74 -1.15
C LEU A 207 5.14 -17.80 -0.65
N ARG A 208 5.49 -16.93 0.29
CA ARG A 208 6.77 -16.95 1.01
C ARG A 208 6.49 -17.07 2.51
N GLY A 209 6.55 -18.28 3.05
CA GLY A 209 6.15 -18.53 4.43
C GLY A 209 4.66 -18.19 4.64
N ALA A 210 4.38 -17.17 5.46
CA ALA A 210 3.04 -16.65 5.72
C ALA A 210 2.64 -15.50 4.79
N ASP A 211 3.60 -14.90 4.08
CA ASP A 211 3.32 -13.79 3.18
C ASP A 211 2.82 -14.34 1.84
N ALA A 212 1.78 -13.71 1.30
CA ALA A 212 1.23 -14.03 0.00
C ALA A 212 1.20 -12.79 -0.90
N ALA A 213 1.50 -12.96 -2.17
CA ALA A 213 1.46 -11.91 -3.17
C ALA A 213 0.64 -12.34 -4.38
N ASN A 214 -0.18 -11.43 -4.93
CA ASN A 214 -0.82 -11.64 -6.23
C ASN A 214 0.24 -11.75 -7.32
N ALA A 215 0.38 -12.92 -7.95
CA ALA A 215 1.42 -13.17 -8.94
C ALA A 215 1.19 -12.40 -10.25
N LYS A 216 0.01 -11.82 -10.47
CA LYS A 216 -0.28 -10.94 -11.62
C LYS A 216 0.07 -9.47 -11.36
N SER A 217 0.39 -9.11 -10.12
CA SER A 217 0.75 -7.77 -9.69
C SER A 217 2.25 -7.69 -9.45
N VAL A 218 2.97 -6.97 -10.31
CA VAL A 218 4.42 -6.73 -10.15
C VAL A 218 4.70 -6.14 -8.77
N THR A 219 3.86 -5.21 -8.34
CA THR A 219 4.01 -4.53 -7.06
C THR A 219 3.78 -5.48 -5.88
N SER A 220 2.78 -6.35 -5.94
CA SER A 220 2.55 -7.35 -4.89
C SER A 220 3.74 -8.30 -4.76
N ILE A 221 4.34 -8.70 -5.89
CA ILE A 221 5.56 -9.52 -5.89
C ILE A 221 6.73 -8.76 -5.24
N LEU A 222 6.87 -7.46 -5.52
CA LEU A 222 7.90 -6.63 -4.91
C LEU A 222 7.69 -6.41 -3.41
N LEU A 223 6.43 -6.26 -2.98
CA LEU A 223 6.02 -6.16 -1.57
C LEU A 223 6.30 -7.44 -0.79
N LEU A 224 6.38 -8.59 -1.47
CA LEU A 224 6.84 -9.85 -0.87
C LEU A 224 8.31 -9.77 -0.40
N ALA A 225 9.07 -8.75 -0.83
CA ALA A 225 10.41 -8.42 -0.35
C ALA A 225 11.35 -9.63 -0.28
N THR A 226 11.37 -10.42 -1.36
CA THR A 226 12.10 -11.69 -1.43
C THR A 226 13.61 -11.49 -1.51
N ASN A 227 14.37 -12.41 -0.90
CA ASN A 227 15.82 -12.44 -0.92
C ASN A 227 16.35 -13.59 -1.80
N PRO A 228 17.65 -13.59 -2.14
CA PRO A 228 18.27 -14.74 -2.81
C PRO A 228 18.07 -16.02 -1.99
N HIS A 229 17.74 -17.11 -2.66
CA HIS A 229 17.48 -18.42 -2.05
C HIS A 229 16.24 -18.54 -1.16
N ASP A 230 15.39 -17.51 -1.07
CA ASP A 230 14.07 -17.65 -0.46
C ASP A 230 13.29 -18.79 -1.14
N ALA A 231 12.57 -19.56 -0.32
CA ALA A 231 11.68 -20.61 -0.79
C ALA A 231 10.29 -20.02 -1.08
N ILE A 232 9.85 -20.13 -2.34
CA ILE A 232 8.56 -19.64 -2.79
C ILE A 232 7.73 -20.79 -3.34
N ARG A 233 6.43 -20.77 -3.05
CA ARG A 233 5.44 -21.65 -3.72
C ARG A 233 4.51 -20.84 -4.60
N VAL A 234 4.10 -21.42 -5.71
CA VAL A 234 3.03 -20.89 -6.56
C VAL A 234 1.75 -21.63 -6.25
N SER A 235 0.69 -20.91 -5.90
CA SER A 235 -0.65 -21.45 -5.75
C SER A 235 -1.54 -20.85 -6.83
N ALA A 236 -2.38 -21.66 -7.47
CA ALA A 236 -3.37 -21.16 -8.41
C ALA A 236 -4.72 -21.85 -8.24
N THR A 237 -5.80 -21.09 -8.44
CA THR A 237 -7.18 -21.57 -8.40
C THR A 237 -7.91 -21.10 -9.64
N GLY A 238 -8.49 -22.03 -10.41
CA GLY A 238 -9.25 -21.72 -11.60
C GLY A 238 -9.04 -22.70 -12.76
N PRO A 239 -9.57 -22.40 -13.95
CA PRO A 239 -9.70 -23.36 -15.04
C PRO A 239 -8.36 -23.83 -15.63
N ASP A 240 -7.30 -23.03 -15.48
CA ASP A 240 -5.95 -23.30 -15.96
C ASP A 240 -4.91 -23.36 -14.83
N ALA A 241 -5.35 -23.60 -13.59
CA ALA A 241 -4.50 -23.58 -12.40
C ALA A 241 -3.27 -24.49 -12.49
N ALA A 242 -3.42 -25.74 -12.94
CA ALA A 242 -2.31 -26.68 -13.05
C ALA A 242 -1.25 -26.21 -14.08
N ALA A 243 -1.70 -25.67 -15.22
CA ALA A 243 -0.82 -25.12 -16.25
C ALA A 243 -0.11 -23.85 -15.75
N ALA A 244 -0.84 -22.98 -15.03
CA ALA A 244 -0.30 -21.76 -14.44
C ALA A 244 0.80 -22.06 -13.40
N VAL A 245 0.54 -23.02 -12.49
CA VAL A 245 1.53 -23.44 -11.49
C VAL A 245 2.76 -24.04 -12.15
N SER A 246 2.61 -24.92 -13.13
CA SER A 246 3.75 -25.54 -13.82
C SER A 246 4.61 -24.48 -14.52
N ALA A 247 3.98 -23.62 -15.33
CA ALA A 247 4.69 -22.61 -16.11
C ALA A 247 5.43 -21.60 -15.22
N LEU A 248 4.79 -21.13 -14.14
CA LEU A 248 5.41 -20.19 -13.21
C LEU A 248 6.47 -20.84 -12.33
N ALA A 249 6.28 -22.09 -11.92
CA ALA A 249 7.29 -22.82 -11.15
C ALA A 249 8.58 -23.01 -11.96
N GLU A 250 8.46 -23.40 -13.23
CA GLU A 250 9.59 -23.49 -14.16
C GLU A 250 10.25 -22.13 -14.39
N LEU A 251 9.46 -21.09 -14.61
CA LEU A 251 9.97 -19.74 -14.82
C LEU A 251 10.76 -19.22 -13.60
N LEU A 252 10.26 -19.43 -12.39
CA LEU A 252 10.93 -19.07 -11.15
C LEU A 252 12.21 -19.89 -10.94
N ALA A 253 12.17 -21.20 -11.20
CA ALA A 253 13.34 -22.08 -11.11
C ALA A 253 14.45 -21.73 -12.12
N CYS A 254 14.07 -21.23 -13.31
CA CYS A 254 14.99 -20.76 -14.35
C CYS A 254 15.48 -19.30 -14.13
N GLY A 255 15.14 -18.67 -13.00
CA GLY A 255 15.57 -17.31 -12.66
C GLY A 255 14.80 -16.20 -13.35
N SER A 256 13.62 -16.49 -13.91
CA SER A 256 12.66 -15.49 -14.42
C SER A 256 13.28 -14.51 -15.43
N GLY A 257 14.10 -15.03 -16.34
CA GLY A 257 14.77 -14.25 -17.38
C GLY A 257 16.09 -13.58 -16.96
N GLU A 258 16.61 -13.90 -15.77
CA GLU A 258 17.97 -13.52 -15.34
C GLU A 258 18.98 -14.54 -15.88
N SER A 259 19.82 -14.13 -16.85
CA SER A 259 20.74 -15.03 -17.55
C SER A 259 21.87 -15.51 -16.64
N GLN A 260 22.02 -16.83 -16.43
CA GLN A 260 23.08 -17.44 -15.62
C GLN A 260 24.46 -17.52 -16.32
N ALA A 261 24.62 -16.94 -17.52
CA ALA A 261 25.91 -16.87 -18.20
C ALA A 261 26.03 -15.59 -19.05
N SER A 262 26.64 -14.55 -18.48
CA SER A 262 27.63 -13.66 -19.13
C SER A 262 28.18 -12.70 -18.09
N GLY A 263 29.49 -12.79 -17.85
CA GLY A 263 30.22 -11.64 -17.35
C GLY A 263 30.06 -10.47 -18.32
N GLU A 264 29.95 -9.28 -17.74
CA GLU A 264 30.12 -7.96 -18.34
C GLU A 264 29.09 -7.49 -19.40
N SER A 265 28.23 -6.58 -18.95
CA SER A 265 28.52 -5.18 -19.26
C SER A 265 28.36 -4.37 -17.99
N ALA A 266 29.49 -4.19 -17.30
CA ALA A 266 29.65 -3.06 -16.41
C ALA A 266 29.49 -1.80 -17.27
N VAL A 267 28.31 -1.19 -17.20
CA VAL A 267 28.25 0.27 -17.28
C VAL A 267 29.12 0.74 -16.11
N PRO A 268 30.12 1.59 -16.35
CA PRO A 268 31.28 1.72 -15.48
C PRO A 268 30.81 1.97 -14.06
N ALA A 269 31.41 1.23 -13.13
CA ALA A 269 31.53 1.72 -11.76
C ALA A 269 32.07 3.14 -11.89
N ALA A 270 31.21 4.13 -11.62
CA ALA A 270 31.70 5.41 -11.20
C ALA A 270 32.75 5.09 -10.12
N GLY A 271 33.98 5.57 -10.36
CA GLY A 271 35.13 5.31 -9.49
C GLY A 271 34.79 5.57 -8.02
N PRO A 272 35.66 5.13 -7.09
CA PRO A 272 35.38 5.16 -5.66
C PRO A 272 34.65 6.45 -5.30
N VAL A 273 33.39 6.31 -4.88
CA VAL A 273 32.62 7.43 -4.35
C VAL A 273 33.54 8.02 -3.28
N PRO A 274 33.95 9.29 -3.40
CA PRO A 274 34.67 9.93 -2.31
C PRO A 274 33.84 9.69 -1.06
N ALA A 275 34.51 9.22 0.01
CA ALA A 275 33.92 9.06 1.33
C ALA A 275 32.87 10.14 1.55
N ALA A 276 31.64 9.70 1.86
CA ALA A 276 30.48 10.52 2.17
C ALA A 276 30.84 12.01 2.21
N VAL A 277 30.68 12.71 1.06
CA VAL A 277 30.54 14.16 1.14
C VAL A 277 29.36 14.33 2.06
N ALA A 278 29.64 14.93 3.23
CA ALA A 278 28.66 15.20 4.26
C ALA A 278 27.35 15.61 3.59
N ALA A 279 26.22 15.10 4.09
CA ALA A 279 24.90 15.63 3.75
C ALA A 279 25.06 17.14 3.57
N PRO A 280 24.66 17.73 2.41
CA PRO A 280 24.80 19.16 2.23
C PRO A 280 24.14 19.76 3.45
N ALA A 281 24.96 20.45 4.26
CA ALA A 281 24.48 21.07 5.47
C ALA A 281 23.24 21.85 5.06
N ILE A 282 22.12 21.60 5.74
CA ILE A 282 20.97 22.50 5.67
C ILE A 282 21.58 23.89 5.79
N PRO A 283 21.50 24.75 4.75
CA PRO A 283 22.09 26.07 4.83
C PRO A 283 21.58 26.69 6.12
N ALA A 284 22.48 27.27 6.92
CA ALA A 284 22.08 27.98 8.13
C ALA A 284 20.87 28.85 7.78
N ALA A 285 19.79 28.73 8.57
CA ALA A 285 18.54 29.42 8.29
C ALA A 285 18.86 30.88 7.90
N PRO A 286 18.43 31.33 6.71
CA PRO A 286 18.80 32.65 6.24
C PRO A 286 18.38 33.70 7.27
N THR A 287 19.28 34.64 7.55
CA THR A 287 19.03 35.76 8.48
C THR A 287 17.93 36.70 8.00
N ASP A 288 17.58 36.67 6.71
CA ASP A 288 16.44 37.37 6.14
C ASP A 288 15.20 36.45 6.11
N PRO A 289 14.13 36.76 6.85
CA PRO A 289 12.89 35.98 6.87
C PRO A 289 12.15 35.96 5.51
N ARG A 290 12.50 36.85 4.57
CA ARG A 290 11.97 36.83 3.19
C ARG A 290 12.62 35.76 2.32
N LYS A 291 13.76 35.22 2.73
CA LYS A 291 14.53 34.26 1.95
C LYS A 291 14.24 32.85 2.43
N LEU A 292 13.79 31.99 1.54
CA LEU A 292 13.58 30.58 1.81
C LEU A 292 14.73 29.79 1.18
N ALA A 293 15.40 28.99 2.00
CA ALA A 293 16.48 28.12 1.54
C ALA A 293 15.91 26.77 1.08
N GLY A 294 16.56 26.20 0.06
CA GLY A 294 16.33 24.85 -0.42
C GLY A 294 17.58 24.29 -1.09
N VAL A 295 17.39 23.30 -1.96
CA VAL A 295 18.44 22.61 -2.70
C VAL A 295 18.34 22.99 -4.17
N SER A 296 19.47 23.39 -4.76
CA SER A 296 19.57 23.63 -6.19
C SER A 296 19.21 22.37 -6.97
N ALA A 297 18.15 22.45 -7.78
CA ALA A 297 17.71 21.38 -8.66
C ALA A 297 18.14 21.65 -10.10
N SER A 298 17.98 22.88 -10.57
CA SER A 298 18.40 23.35 -11.89
C SER A 298 18.95 24.78 -11.78
N PRO A 299 20.15 25.07 -12.32
CA PRO A 299 20.79 26.37 -12.17
C PRO A 299 20.06 27.46 -12.95
N GLY A 300 20.37 28.72 -12.62
CA GLY A 300 19.83 29.91 -13.28
C GLY A 300 19.04 30.80 -12.32
N VAL A 301 18.59 31.95 -12.81
CA VAL A 301 17.86 32.95 -12.01
C VAL A 301 16.60 33.35 -12.77
N ALA A 302 15.47 33.40 -12.06
CA ALA A 302 14.19 33.83 -12.61
C ALA A 302 13.51 34.83 -11.69
N LEU A 303 13.01 35.92 -12.26
CA LEU A 303 12.13 36.87 -11.60
C LEU A 303 10.72 36.70 -12.14
N GLY A 304 9.75 36.45 -11.28
CA GLY A 304 8.38 36.22 -11.71
C GLY A 304 7.36 36.35 -10.58
N LYS A 305 6.14 35.92 -10.86
CA LYS A 305 5.04 35.93 -9.90
C LYS A 305 4.70 34.51 -9.45
N VAL A 306 4.38 34.35 -8.17
CA VAL A 306 3.94 33.06 -7.62
C VAL A 306 2.68 32.59 -8.32
N ALA A 307 2.67 31.32 -8.72
CA ALA A 307 1.46 30.59 -9.04
C ALA A 307 1.50 29.24 -8.30
N GLN A 308 0.57 29.08 -7.36
CA GLN A 308 0.47 27.92 -6.47
C GLN A 308 -0.27 26.79 -7.16
N VAL A 309 0.35 25.62 -7.17
CA VAL A 309 -0.33 24.37 -7.55
C VAL A 309 -0.97 23.79 -6.30
N ARG A 310 -2.23 24.15 -6.03
CA ARG A 310 -3.00 23.64 -4.89
C ARG A 310 -3.86 22.45 -5.30
N ARG A 311 -3.68 21.31 -4.62
CA ARG A 311 -4.58 20.16 -4.76
C ARG A 311 -5.85 20.44 -3.96
N THR A 312 -6.96 20.69 -4.66
CA THR A 312 -8.27 20.75 -4.01
C THR A 312 -8.69 19.34 -3.62
N ALA A 313 -9.08 19.14 -2.36
CA ALA A 313 -9.56 17.84 -1.91
C ALA A 313 -10.86 17.48 -2.66
N ILE A 314 -10.82 16.39 -3.42
CA ILE A 314 -12.00 15.89 -4.13
C ILE A 314 -12.94 15.25 -3.10
N SER A 315 -14.12 15.85 -2.94
CA SER A 315 -15.17 15.31 -2.07
C SER A 315 -15.96 14.22 -2.79
N VAL A 316 -16.18 13.10 -2.11
CA VAL A 316 -16.96 11.96 -2.59
C VAL A 316 -17.79 11.43 -1.44
N ALA A 317 -19.01 10.97 -1.74
CA ALA A 317 -19.89 10.36 -0.75
C ALA A 317 -19.26 9.08 -0.18
N GLU A 318 -19.45 8.78 1.09
CA GLU A 318 -18.87 7.59 1.72
C GLU A 318 -19.67 6.32 1.39
N GLN A 319 -21.00 6.39 1.49
CA GLN A 319 -21.92 5.30 1.20
C GLN A 319 -22.28 5.25 -0.29
N GLY A 320 -22.30 4.04 -0.84
CA GLY A 320 -22.65 3.79 -2.24
C GLY A 320 -24.15 3.57 -2.46
N ALA A 321 -24.56 3.63 -3.72
CA ALA A 321 -25.92 3.35 -4.17
C ALA A 321 -26.15 1.87 -4.58
N GLY A 322 -25.34 0.95 -4.03
CA GLY A 322 -25.40 -0.50 -4.27
C GLY A 322 -24.22 -1.04 -5.07
N LEU A 323 -23.82 -2.29 -4.78
CA LEU A 323 -22.58 -2.90 -5.28
C LEU A 323 -22.45 -2.88 -6.81
N GLU A 324 -23.48 -3.33 -7.54
CA GLU A 324 -23.44 -3.41 -9.00
C GLU A 324 -23.27 -2.04 -9.67
N ARG A 325 -24.00 -1.04 -9.15
CA ARG A 325 -23.96 0.33 -9.67
C ARG A 325 -22.59 0.96 -9.42
N GLU A 326 -22.06 0.83 -8.21
CA GLU A 326 -20.75 1.37 -7.87
C GLU A 326 -19.62 0.65 -8.62
N ARG A 327 -19.74 -0.66 -8.83
CA ARG A 327 -18.79 -1.44 -9.64
C ARG A 327 -18.77 -0.95 -11.09
N ALA A 328 -19.94 -0.80 -11.71
CA ALA A 328 -20.06 -0.26 -13.07
C ALA A 328 -19.50 1.17 -13.18
N HIS A 329 -19.73 2.00 -12.15
CA HIS A 329 -19.20 3.36 -12.10
C HIS A 329 -17.66 3.39 -12.02
N LEU A 330 -17.07 2.54 -11.17
CA LEU A 330 -15.62 2.36 -11.07
C LEU A 330 -15.01 1.88 -12.39
N ASP A 331 -15.60 0.87 -13.01
CA ASP A 331 -15.08 0.29 -14.26
C ASP A 331 -15.14 1.31 -15.43
N ALA A 332 -16.19 2.13 -15.49
CA ALA A 332 -16.29 3.22 -16.46
C ALA A 332 -15.22 4.28 -16.24
N ALA A 333 -14.97 4.68 -14.98
CA ALA A 333 -13.94 5.66 -14.64
C ALA A 333 -12.52 5.15 -14.95
N LEU A 334 -12.22 3.90 -14.62
CA LEU A 334 -10.96 3.22 -14.96
C LEU A 334 -10.75 3.17 -16.48
N THR A 335 -11.79 2.83 -17.24
CA THR A 335 -11.73 2.77 -18.71
C THR A 335 -11.43 4.15 -19.30
N ARG A 336 -12.10 5.19 -18.81
CA ARG A 336 -11.89 6.56 -19.26
C ARG A 336 -10.50 7.09 -18.88
N ALA A 337 -10.02 6.79 -17.67
CA ALA A 337 -8.66 7.15 -17.26
C ALA A 337 -7.60 6.48 -18.15
N ARG A 338 -7.78 5.20 -18.48
CA ARG A 338 -6.89 4.47 -19.40
C ARG A 338 -6.85 5.15 -20.77
N GLN A 339 -7.99 5.50 -21.34
CA GLN A 339 -8.07 6.20 -22.63
C GLN A 339 -7.35 7.55 -22.59
N GLN A 340 -7.51 8.33 -21.50
CA GLN A 340 -6.81 9.61 -21.34
C GLN A 340 -5.29 9.43 -21.29
N ILE A 341 -4.79 8.47 -20.51
CA ILE A 341 -3.36 8.21 -20.37
C ILE A 341 -2.78 7.70 -21.70
N SER A 342 -3.46 6.79 -22.40
CA SER A 342 -3.01 6.31 -23.72
C SER A 342 -2.99 7.42 -24.78
N ALA A 343 -3.96 8.34 -24.76
CA ALA A 343 -3.95 9.50 -25.65
C ALA A 343 -2.77 10.44 -25.35
N GLN A 344 -2.48 10.69 -24.07
CA GLN A 344 -1.29 11.46 -23.66
C GLN A 344 0.00 10.75 -24.08
N GLN A 345 0.04 9.42 -23.96
CA GLN A 345 1.20 8.63 -24.35
C GLN A 345 1.49 8.74 -25.85
N ALA A 346 0.46 8.69 -26.68
CA ALA A 346 0.59 8.85 -28.14
C ALA A 346 1.05 10.27 -28.54
N ALA A 347 0.73 11.29 -27.74
CA ALA A 347 1.13 12.67 -27.98
C ALA A 347 2.55 12.99 -27.48
N ASN A 348 3.16 12.13 -26.67
CA ASN A 348 4.46 12.34 -26.06
C ASN A 348 5.48 11.30 -26.53
N SER A 349 6.78 11.63 -26.53
CA SER A 349 7.84 10.71 -26.93
C SER A 349 8.95 10.61 -25.87
N GLY A 350 9.78 9.57 -25.95
CA GLY A 350 10.95 9.41 -25.07
C GLY A 350 10.60 9.10 -23.61
N ALA A 351 11.22 9.82 -22.67
CA ALA A 351 11.10 9.55 -21.23
C ALA A 351 9.67 9.74 -20.70
N ALA A 352 8.92 10.73 -21.21
CA ALA A 352 7.54 10.98 -20.81
C ALA A 352 6.60 9.82 -21.18
N SER A 353 6.80 9.19 -22.34
CA SER A 353 6.01 8.04 -22.79
C SER A 353 6.21 6.83 -21.86
N ARG A 354 7.44 6.57 -21.39
CA ARG A 354 7.75 5.48 -20.45
C ARG A 354 7.13 5.68 -19.06
N ILE A 355 6.97 6.92 -18.60
CA ILE A 355 6.28 7.20 -17.34
C ILE A 355 4.79 6.87 -17.49
N LEU A 356 4.19 7.20 -18.64
CA LEU A 356 2.79 6.88 -18.93
C LEU A 356 2.55 5.37 -19.10
N ASP A 357 3.53 4.61 -19.61
CA ASP A 357 3.51 3.14 -19.56
C ASP A 357 3.38 2.62 -18.12
N ALA A 358 4.22 3.13 -17.22
CA ALA A 358 4.17 2.76 -15.81
C ALA A 358 2.82 3.14 -15.17
N HIS A 359 2.25 4.29 -15.53
CA HIS A 359 0.91 4.69 -15.07
C HIS A 359 -0.19 3.73 -15.54
N LEU A 360 -0.12 3.26 -16.80
CA LEU A 360 -1.06 2.26 -17.31
C LEU A 360 -0.92 0.92 -16.58
N GLU A 361 0.31 0.52 -16.24
CA GLU A 361 0.55 -0.68 -15.43
C GLU A 361 -0.03 -0.57 -14.02
N LEU A 362 0.18 0.57 -13.35
CA LEU A 362 -0.37 0.83 -12.02
C LEU A 362 -1.90 0.89 -12.03
N LEU A 363 -2.50 1.53 -13.03
CA LEU A 363 -3.96 1.61 -13.20
C LEU A 363 -4.59 0.22 -13.42
N ALA A 364 -3.86 -0.68 -14.08
CA ALA A 364 -4.29 -2.04 -14.35
C ALA A 364 -3.83 -3.06 -13.30
N ASP A 365 -3.26 -2.61 -12.18
CA ASP A 365 -2.76 -3.50 -11.14
C ASP A 365 -3.93 -4.21 -10.43
N PRO A 366 -4.01 -5.56 -10.48
CA PRO A 366 -5.10 -6.30 -9.87
C PRO A 366 -5.23 -6.06 -8.36
N GLU A 367 -4.13 -5.87 -7.63
CA GLU A 367 -4.18 -5.65 -6.18
C GLU A 367 -4.89 -4.33 -5.84
N LEU A 368 -4.61 -3.27 -6.60
CA LEU A 368 -5.27 -1.98 -6.43
C LEU A 368 -6.77 -2.08 -6.74
N ILE A 369 -7.13 -2.82 -7.79
CA ILE A 369 -8.52 -3.05 -8.18
C ILE A 369 -9.25 -3.87 -7.12
N ASP A 370 -8.63 -4.94 -6.62
CA ASP A 370 -9.21 -5.82 -5.60
C ASP A 370 -9.45 -5.06 -4.29
N LEU A 371 -8.50 -4.20 -3.87
CA LEU A 371 -8.68 -3.31 -2.72
C LEU A 371 -9.89 -2.37 -2.89
N ALA A 372 -10.09 -1.82 -4.08
CA ALA A 372 -11.24 -0.96 -4.36
C ALA A 372 -12.55 -1.76 -4.36
N VAL A 373 -12.57 -2.95 -4.98
CA VAL A 373 -13.74 -3.84 -5.03
C VAL A 373 -14.14 -4.33 -3.64
N ALA A 374 -13.17 -4.64 -2.76
CA ALA A 374 -13.44 -4.99 -1.38
C ALA A 374 -14.17 -3.87 -0.63
N GLY A 375 -13.79 -2.61 -0.88
CA GLY A 375 -14.50 -1.45 -0.34
C GLY A 375 -15.94 -1.35 -0.83
N LEU A 376 -16.18 -1.62 -2.13
CA LEU A 376 -17.52 -1.65 -2.70
C LEU A 376 -18.42 -2.73 -2.07
N ALA A 377 -17.86 -3.93 -1.84
CA ALA A 377 -18.57 -5.03 -1.17
C ALA A 377 -18.96 -4.66 0.27
N GLY A 378 -18.18 -3.78 0.92
CA GLY A 378 -18.51 -3.17 2.22
C GLY A 378 -19.55 -2.04 2.16
N GLY A 379 -20.22 -1.81 1.02
CA GLY A 379 -21.26 -0.79 0.85
C GLY A 379 -20.75 0.63 0.62
N ARG A 380 -19.44 0.80 0.38
CA ARG A 380 -18.84 2.12 0.08
C ARG A 380 -19.13 2.55 -1.36
N SER A 381 -19.13 3.86 -1.60
CA SER A 381 -19.20 4.39 -2.98
C SER A 381 -17.92 4.10 -3.75
N ALA A 382 -17.99 4.11 -5.08
CA ALA A 382 -16.83 3.96 -5.95
C ALA A 382 -15.74 4.99 -5.66
N GLY A 383 -16.11 6.26 -5.45
CA GLY A 383 -15.16 7.32 -5.13
C GLY A 383 -14.45 7.09 -3.80
N PHE A 384 -15.20 6.69 -2.76
CA PHE A 384 -14.62 6.47 -1.43
C PHE A 384 -13.73 5.23 -1.41
N ALA A 385 -14.23 4.10 -1.92
CA ALA A 385 -13.50 2.84 -1.97
C ALA A 385 -12.21 2.97 -2.80
N TRP A 386 -12.27 3.66 -3.94
CA TRP A 386 -11.11 3.93 -4.76
C TRP A 386 -10.07 4.80 -4.02
N ARG A 387 -10.51 5.87 -3.34
CA ARG A 387 -9.63 6.73 -2.55
C ARG A 387 -8.89 5.97 -1.46
N GLU A 388 -9.61 5.15 -0.72
CA GLU A 388 -9.05 4.31 0.34
C GLU A 388 -8.06 3.30 -0.23
N ALA A 389 -8.40 2.65 -1.35
CA ALA A 389 -7.56 1.67 -2.02
C ALA A 389 -6.22 2.28 -2.47
N TYR A 390 -6.21 3.35 -3.27
CA TYR A 390 -4.95 3.92 -3.75
C TYR A 390 -4.14 4.56 -2.62
N SER A 391 -4.79 5.10 -1.59
CA SER A 391 -4.09 5.71 -0.44
C SER A 391 -3.37 4.65 0.39
N ARG A 392 -4.05 3.52 0.67
CA ARG A 392 -3.43 2.37 1.36
C ARG A 392 -2.31 1.76 0.54
N TYR A 393 -2.53 1.64 -0.77
CA TYR A 393 -1.54 1.09 -1.68
C TYR A 393 -0.27 1.96 -1.74
N ALA A 394 -0.43 3.29 -1.85
CA ALA A 394 0.67 4.23 -1.79
C ALA A 394 1.43 4.17 -0.44
N ALA A 395 0.71 4.11 0.68
CA ALA A 395 1.33 4.02 2.00
C ALA A 395 2.17 2.75 2.17
N ARG A 396 1.73 1.61 1.62
CA ARG A 396 2.51 0.35 1.60
C ARG A 396 3.81 0.51 0.82
N LEU A 397 3.78 1.21 -0.32
CA LEU A 397 4.97 1.48 -1.12
C LEU A 397 5.96 2.40 -0.39
N GLU A 398 5.46 3.41 0.34
CA GLU A 398 6.30 4.33 1.11
C GLU A 398 7.03 3.68 2.28
N ALA A 399 6.40 2.67 2.89
CA ALA A 399 6.98 1.92 3.99
C ALA A 399 8.17 1.04 3.55
N LEU A 400 8.38 0.85 2.25
CA LEU A 400 9.51 0.08 1.73
C LEU A 400 10.83 0.86 1.80
N ALA A 401 11.92 0.15 2.03
CA ALA A 401 13.26 0.74 2.12
C ALA A 401 13.81 1.28 0.78
N SER A 402 13.26 0.84 -0.35
CA SER A 402 13.75 1.20 -1.68
C SER A 402 13.29 2.59 -2.11
N ALA A 403 14.24 3.50 -2.37
CA ALA A 403 13.96 4.85 -2.87
C ALA A 403 13.10 4.86 -4.15
N LEU A 404 13.38 3.93 -5.09
CA LEU A 404 12.62 3.79 -6.33
C LEU A 404 11.15 3.41 -6.10
N LEU A 405 10.87 2.59 -5.08
CA LEU A 405 9.49 2.17 -4.77
C LEU A 405 8.74 3.25 -3.99
N ARG A 406 9.44 4.07 -3.19
CA ARG A 406 8.85 5.26 -2.58
C ARG A 406 8.45 6.29 -3.63
N GLU A 407 9.25 6.47 -4.68
CA GLU A 407 8.88 7.32 -5.82
C GLU A 407 7.59 6.84 -6.51
N ARG A 408 7.39 5.52 -6.65
CA ARG A 408 6.15 4.95 -7.20
C ARG A 408 4.90 5.23 -6.38
N ALA A 409 5.02 5.54 -5.08
CA ALA A 409 3.86 5.92 -4.28
C ALA A 409 3.24 7.25 -4.77
N GLY A 410 4.07 8.18 -5.25
CA GLY A 410 3.62 9.40 -5.91
C GLY A 410 2.83 9.10 -7.18
N ASP A 411 3.33 8.19 -8.02
CA ASP A 411 2.68 7.78 -9.26
C ASP A 411 1.31 7.11 -9.00
N VAL A 412 1.21 6.26 -7.97
CA VAL A 412 -0.06 5.67 -7.53
C VAL A 412 -1.07 6.75 -7.13
N ARG A 413 -0.63 7.78 -6.39
CA ARG A 413 -1.52 8.90 -6.01
C ARG A 413 -1.93 9.73 -7.21
N ASP A 414 -1.06 9.92 -8.18
CA ASP A 414 -1.36 10.65 -9.41
C ASP A 414 -2.45 9.95 -10.23
N VAL A 415 -2.22 8.66 -10.54
CA VAL A 415 -3.19 7.82 -11.24
C VAL A 415 -4.49 7.66 -10.45
N GLY A 416 -4.39 7.47 -9.13
CA GLY A 416 -5.52 7.39 -8.22
C GLY A 416 -6.37 8.66 -8.21
N GLY A 417 -5.73 9.82 -8.09
CA GLY A 417 -6.40 11.12 -8.10
C GLY A 417 -7.13 11.40 -9.42
N ARG A 418 -6.55 11.01 -10.56
CA ARG A 418 -7.20 11.12 -11.87
C ARG A 418 -8.52 10.34 -11.94
N VAL A 419 -8.51 9.07 -11.54
CA VAL A 419 -9.73 8.24 -11.53
C VAL A 419 -10.74 8.79 -10.53
N LEU A 420 -10.28 9.28 -9.36
CA LEU A 420 -11.15 9.91 -8.36
C LEU A 420 -11.85 11.16 -8.91
N GLY A 421 -11.14 11.99 -9.71
CA GLY A 421 -11.73 13.14 -10.38
C GLY A 421 -12.85 12.74 -11.35
N LEU A 422 -12.63 11.69 -12.14
CA LEU A 422 -13.66 11.14 -13.04
C LEU A 422 -14.89 10.63 -12.28
N LEU A 423 -14.68 9.94 -11.15
CA LEU A 423 -15.75 9.43 -10.28
C LEU A 423 -16.54 10.54 -9.60
N ALA A 424 -15.88 11.64 -9.25
CA ALA A 424 -16.51 12.80 -8.65
C ALA A 424 -17.17 13.73 -9.68
N GLY A 425 -17.02 13.45 -10.99
CA GLY A 425 -17.46 14.34 -12.06
C GLY A 425 -16.67 15.66 -12.11
N VAL A 426 -15.51 15.71 -11.45
CA VAL A 426 -14.62 16.88 -11.45
C VAL A 426 -13.76 16.79 -12.70
N THR A 427 -14.05 17.64 -13.67
CA THR A 427 -13.13 17.86 -14.78
C THR A 427 -11.99 18.71 -14.24
N THR A 428 -10.80 18.12 -14.09
CA THR A 428 -9.58 18.89 -13.82
C THR A 428 -9.33 19.79 -15.01
N ALA A 429 -9.53 21.10 -14.83
CA ALA A 429 -9.10 22.08 -15.81
C ALA A 429 -7.57 22.00 -15.94
N PRO A 430 -7.01 22.21 -17.14
CA PRO A 430 -5.57 22.39 -17.29
C PRO A 430 -5.10 23.49 -16.33
N LEU A 431 -3.92 23.30 -15.74
CA LEU A 431 -3.33 24.33 -14.90
C LEU A 431 -2.99 25.54 -15.80
N GLU A 432 -3.83 26.57 -15.75
CA GLU A 432 -3.59 27.81 -16.49
C GLU A 432 -2.76 28.76 -15.65
N PHE A 433 -1.59 29.14 -16.19
CA PHE A 433 -0.69 30.07 -15.55
C PHE A 433 -0.62 31.39 -16.32
N ALA A 434 -0.45 32.50 -15.60
CA ALA A 434 -0.11 33.77 -16.23
C ALA A 434 1.31 33.70 -16.82
N PRO A 435 1.60 34.36 -17.95
CA PRO A 435 2.97 34.48 -18.44
C PRO A 435 3.89 35.10 -17.36
N GLY A 436 5.08 34.54 -17.17
CA GLY A 436 6.03 35.02 -16.18
C GLY A 436 5.87 34.39 -14.79
N SER A 437 5.25 33.21 -14.69
CA SER A 437 4.97 32.57 -13.41
C SER A 437 6.15 31.75 -12.88
N ILE A 438 6.37 31.82 -11.57
CA ILE A 438 7.19 30.86 -10.82
C ILE A 438 6.24 29.91 -10.10
N LEU A 439 6.31 28.63 -10.44
CA LEU A 439 5.43 27.64 -9.86
C LEU A 439 5.91 27.20 -8.51
N ILE A 440 4.99 27.22 -7.54
CA ILE A 440 5.21 26.70 -6.21
C ILE A 440 4.25 25.54 -5.97
N ALA A 441 4.80 24.40 -5.57
CA ALA A 441 4.04 23.19 -5.28
C ALA A 441 4.65 22.44 -4.09
N ASP A 442 3.90 21.55 -3.43
CA ASP A 442 4.52 20.63 -2.48
C ASP A 442 5.40 19.64 -3.26
N GLU A 443 4.81 18.99 -4.25
CA GLU A 443 5.46 18.15 -5.24
C GLU A 443 4.68 18.25 -6.56
N LEU A 444 5.35 18.10 -7.70
CA LEU A 444 4.72 18.05 -9.02
C LEU A 444 4.63 16.60 -9.49
N THR A 445 3.44 16.13 -9.83
CA THR A 445 3.29 14.79 -10.41
C THR A 445 3.62 14.77 -11.90
N PRO A 446 3.93 13.59 -12.47
CA PRO A 446 4.16 13.47 -13.90
C PRO A 446 3.03 14.04 -14.75
N SER A 447 1.75 13.84 -14.36
CA SER A 447 0.61 14.41 -15.07
C SER A 447 0.62 15.94 -15.08
N GLU A 448 0.95 16.57 -13.95
CA GLU A 448 1.04 18.03 -13.85
C GLU A 448 2.21 18.53 -14.70
N THR A 449 3.37 17.87 -14.61
CA THR A 449 4.55 18.25 -15.37
C THR A 449 4.35 18.17 -16.89
N ALA A 450 3.62 17.16 -17.37
CA ALA A 450 3.33 16.99 -18.79
C ALA A 450 2.35 18.03 -19.34
N SER A 451 1.58 18.69 -18.46
CA SER A 451 0.64 19.74 -18.83
C SER A 451 1.21 21.16 -18.71
N LEU A 452 2.47 21.29 -18.30
CA LEU A 452 3.14 22.57 -18.16
C LEU A 452 3.39 23.25 -19.50
N ASP A 453 2.92 24.48 -19.62
CA ASP A 453 3.29 25.37 -20.73
C ASP A 453 4.63 26.05 -20.40
N ALA A 454 5.71 25.52 -21.01
CA ALA A 454 7.07 26.05 -20.86
C ALA A 454 7.22 27.51 -21.34
N GLY A 455 6.28 28.02 -22.15
CA GLY A 455 6.29 29.42 -22.59
C GLY A 455 5.80 30.41 -21.53
N ARG A 456 5.14 29.93 -20.47
CA ARG A 456 4.54 30.78 -19.42
C ARG A 456 5.26 30.69 -18.08
N VAL A 457 5.95 29.56 -17.83
CA VAL A 457 6.62 29.27 -16.57
C VAL A 457 8.10 29.64 -16.66
N LEU A 458 8.56 30.48 -15.73
CA LEU A 458 9.96 30.94 -15.66
C LEU A 458 10.82 30.14 -14.67
N GLY A 459 10.20 29.36 -13.78
CA GLY A 459 10.94 28.59 -12.78
C GLY A 459 10.04 27.70 -11.93
N LEU A 460 10.66 26.73 -11.28
CA LEU A 460 9.98 25.70 -10.48
C LEU A 460 10.51 25.69 -9.04
N CYS A 461 9.61 25.68 -8.07
CA CYS A 461 9.94 25.62 -6.65
C CYS A 461 9.08 24.55 -5.96
N THR A 462 9.70 23.58 -5.31
CA THR A 462 8.99 22.53 -4.57
C THR A 462 9.44 22.43 -3.11
N THR A 463 8.51 22.12 -2.21
CA THR A 463 8.85 21.89 -0.79
C THR A 463 9.24 20.44 -0.50
N GLY A 464 8.77 19.51 -1.33
CA GLY A 464 9.23 18.13 -1.41
C GLY A 464 10.20 17.89 -2.58
N GLY A 465 10.68 16.65 -2.67
CA GLY A 465 11.57 16.20 -3.74
C GLY A 465 13.04 16.60 -3.57
N GLY A 466 13.91 15.88 -4.26
CA GLY A 466 15.36 16.15 -4.31
C GLY A 466 15.83 16.54 -5.71
N PRO A 467 17.16 16.70 -5.92
CA PRO A 467 17.74 17.04 -7.23
C PRO A 467 17.52 15.96 -8.31
N THR A 468 17.02 14.78 -7.93
CA THR A 468 16.62 13.68 -8.83
C THR A 468 15.11 13.58 -9.04
N SER A 469 14.31 14.47 -8.44
CA SER A 469 12.84 14.45 -8.56
C SER A 469 12.38 14.76 -9.99
N HIS A 470 11.14 14.38 -10.31
CA HIS A 470 10.52 14.69 -11.60
C HIS A 470 10.54 16.19 -11.92
N ALA A 471 10.27 17.05 -10.93
CA ALA A 471 10.35 18.50 -11.08
C ALA A 471 11.78 18.96 -11.43
N ALA A 472 12.81 18.38 -10.80
CA ALA A 472 14.20 18.69 -11.08
C ALA A 472 14.66 18.23 -12.47
N ILE A 473 14.26 17.02 -12.89
CA ILE A 473 14.58 16.48 -14.21
C ILE A 473 13.91 17.32 -15.30
N LEU A 474 12.64 17.67 -15.12
CA LEU A 474 11.91 18.53 -16.06
C LEU A 474 12.54 19.92 -16.16
N ALA A 475 12.83 20.55 -15.02
CA ALA A 475 13.44 21.88 -14.99
C ALA A 475 14.71 21.93 -15.84
N ARG A 476 15.58 20.92 -15.70
CA ARG A 476 16.81 20.80 -16.50
C ARG A 476 16.53 20.58 -17.97
N ALA A 477 15.59 19.70 -18.30
CA ALA A 477 15.21 19.44 -19.69
C ALA A 477 14.63 20.68 -20.39
N LEU A 478 13.92 21.53 -19.63
CA LEU A 478 13.33 22.79 -20.12
C LEU A 478 14.27 24.00 -19.98
N GLY A 479 15.45 23.84 -19.36
CA GLY A 479 16.37 24.94 -19.09
C GLY A 479 15.84 25.97 -18.09
N LEU A 480 14.88 25.59 -17.24
CA LEU A 480 14.27 26.45 -16.23
C LEU A 480 15.06 26.38 -14.91
N PRO A 481 15.28 27.51 -14.21
CA PRO A 481 15.77 27.52 -12.84
C PRO A 481 14.84 26.75 -11.91
N ALA A 482 15.40 25.95 -10.99
CA ALA A 482 14.61 25.20 -10.03
C ALA A 482 15.28 24.99 -8.67
N VAL A 483 14.46 25.05 -7.62
CA VAL A 483 14.83 24.78 -6.23
C VAL A 483 13.86 23.78 -5.63
N CYS A 484 14.38 22.72 -5.00
CA CYS A 484 13.59 21.69 -4.33
C CYS A 484 13.87 21.68 -2.82
N GLY A 485 13.01 21.05 -2.02
CA GLY A 485 13.19 20.98 -0.57
C GLY A 485 13.15 22.35 0.12
N VAL A 486 12.41 23.30 -0.45
CA VAL A 486 12.23 24.63 0.14
C VAL A 486 11.33 24.54 1.38
N ASP A 487 11.55 25.42 2.35
CA ASP A 487 10.70 25.52 3.53
C ASP A 487 9.19 25.58 3.19
N ARG A 488 8.34 24.90 3.98
CA ARG A 488 6.88 24.82 3.75
C ARG A 488 6.20 26.18 3.75
N ALA A 489 6.81 27.23 4.32
CA ALA A 489 6.38 28.62 4.21
C ALA A 489 6.33 29.14 2.76
N ALA A 490 6.83 28.41 1.76
CA ALA A 490 6.61 28.69 0.35
C ALA A 490 5.15 28.43 -0.09
N LEU A 491 4.47 27.43 0.49
CA LEU A 491 3.08 27.05 0.15
C LEU A 491 2.04 28.06 0.66
N GLU A 492 2.46 28.94 1.57
CA GLU A 492 1.65 30.00 2.14
C GLU A 492 1.70 31.29 1.33
N LEU A 493 2.56 31.38 0.30
CA LEU A 493 2.62 32.54 -0.58
C LEU A 493 1.33 32.67 -1.41
N GLU A 494 0.81 33.89 -1.51
CA GLU A 494 -0.35 34.20 -2.34
C GLU A 494 0.02 34.25 -3.83
N ASP A 495 -0.92 33.81 -4.68
CA ASP A 495 -0.77 33.93 -6.13
C ASP A 495 -0.57 35.38 -6.53
N GLY A 496 0.36 35.62 -7.47
CA GLY A 496 0.73 36.96 -7.92
C GLY A 496 1.85 37.64 -7.14
N THR A 497 2.27 37.08 -6.00
CA THR A 497 3.40 37.62 -5.20
C THR A 497 4.68 37.65 -6.03
N ALA A 498 5.41 38.77 -6.01
CA ALA A 498 6.69 38.87 -6.72
C ALA A 498 7.78 38.08 -6.00
N VAL A 499 8.49 37.23 -6.74
CA VAL A 499 9.53 36.37 -6.21
C VAL A 499 10.74 36.33 -7.14
N LEU A 500 11.91 36.19 -6.51
CA LEU A 500 13.17 35.90 -7.19
C LEU A 500 13.59 34.48 -6.84
N LEU A 501 13.65 33.61 -7.85
CA LEU A 501 14.14 32.25 -7.73
C LEU A 501 15.59 32.20 -8.20
N ASP A 502 16.49 31.87 -7.28
CA ASP A 502 17.89 31.59 -7.56
C ASP A 502 18.11 30.07 -7.53
N GLY A 503 17.99 29.44 -8.70
CA GLY A 503 18.22 28.03 -8.90
C GLY A 503 19.68 27.63 -8.70
N THR A 504 20.63 28.55 -8.86
CA THR A 504 22.07 28.30 -8.63
C THR A 504 22.40 28.30 -7.14
N GLY A 505 21.95 29.33 -6.42
CA GLY A 505 22.13 29.46 -4.98
C GLY A 505 21.17 28.61 -4.14
N GLY A 506 20.13 28.04 -4.75
CA GLY A 506 19.15 27.20 -4.07
C GLY A 506 18.21 27.99 -3.16
N THR A 507 17.80 29.21 -3.56
CA THR A 507 16.99 30.08 -2.70
C THR A 507 15.82 30.73 -3.42
N LEU A 508 14.73 30.94 -2.70
CA LEU A 508 13.55 31.67 -3.14
C LEU A 508 13.41 32.93 -2.26
N LEU A 509 13.47 34.11 -2.87
CA LEU A 509 13.32 35.38 -2.17
C LEU A 509 11.93 35.97 -2.43
N LYS A 510 11.21 36.27 -1.34
CA LYS A 510 9.87 36.89 -1.34
C LYS A 510 9.99 38.41 -1.41
N ASN A 511 9.19 39.04 -2.27
CA ASN A 511 9.12 40.50 -2.42
C ASN A 511 10.51 41.15 -2.55
N PRO A 512 11.25 40.84 -3.64
CA PRO A 512 12.56 41.42 -3.88
C PRO A 512 12.44 42.94 -4.07
N ASP A 513 13.39 43.68 -3.51
CA ASP A 513 13.48 45.13 -3.68
C ASP A 513 14.09 45.52 -5.03
N GLU A 514 14.11 46.82 -5.35
CA GLU A 514 14.62 47.30 -6.64
C GLU A 514 16.10 46.96 -6.88
N THR A 515 16.91 46.89 -5.82
CA THR A 515 18.33 46.57 -5.92
C THR A 515 18.54 45.09 -6.20
N GLU A 516 17.77 44.22 -5.55
CA GLU A 516 17.74 42.78 -5.74
C GLU A 516 17.24 42.43 -7.15
N VAL A 517 16.19 43.13 -7.62
CA VAL A 517 15.66 43.01 -8.98
C VAL A 517 16.69 43.46 -10.03
N ALA A 518 17.36 44.59 -9.81
CA ALA A 518 18.39 45.09 -10.73
C ALA A 518 19.59 44.13 -10.83
N ALA A 519 20.04 43.59 -9.69
CA ALA A 519 21.10 42.59 -9.64
C ALA A 519 20.70 41.30 -10.38
N ALA A 520 19.48 40.80 -10.15
CA ALA A 520 18.97 39.62 -10.86
C ALA A 520 18.91 39.83 -12.38
N ARG A 521 18.41 40.99 -12.84
CA ARG A 521 18.35 41.30 -14.28
C ARG A 521 19.72 41.36 -14.94
N ALA A 522 20.75 41.83 -14.22
CA ALA A 522 22.12 41.86 -14.72
C ALA A 522 22.72 40.45 -14.90
N VAL A 523 22.26 39.47 -14.10
CA VAL A 523 22.65 38.05 -14.21
C VAL A 523 21.84 37.34 -15.30
N MET A 524 20.54 37.64 -15.42
CA MET A 524 19.65 37.05 -16.44
C MET A 524 19.95 37.52 -17.88
N GLY A 525 20.58 38.69 -18.04
CA GLY A 525 20.94 39.25 -19.35
C GLY A 525 22.29 38.77 -19.91
N ARG A 526 22.98 37.86 -19.21
CA ARG A 526 24.19 37.17 -19.66
C ARG A 526 23.85 35.74 -20.02
#